data_AF-A0A831NT85-F1
#
_entry.id   AF-A0A831NT85-F1
#
_cell.length_a   1.000
_cell.length_b   1.000
_cell.length_c   1.000
_cell.angle_alpha   90.00
_cell.angle_beta   90.00
_cell.angle_gamma   90.00
#
_symmetry.space_group_name_H-M   'P 1'
#
loop_
_entity.id
_entity.type
_entity.pdbx_description
1 polymer ?
#
loop_
_entity_poly.entity_id
_entity_poly.type
_entity_poly.pdbx_seq_one_letter_code
_entity_poly.pdbx_strand_id
1 'polypeptide(L)'
;MATIPDYGKSEEWIIKTTLKERYDEDVPFQYADAEIRLAPADKELSNCPVVYWEKEGCNFVIFKTGDRRYRCQFFYKGYQQYGTGVHEYDDLSECMVSLLQTQADHDAKERGEI
;
A
#
# COMPACT_ATOMS: atom_id res chain seq x y z
N MET A 1 -19.62 10.18 -9.46
CA MET A 1 -19.20 9.67 -8.13
C MET A 1 -19.07 8.15 -8.15
N ALA A 2 -17.88 7.64 -8.47
CA ALA A 2 -17.56 6.23 -8.25
C ALA A 2 -17.27 6.05 -6.75
N THR A 3 -18.23 5.52 -6.00
CA THR A 3 -18.01 5.10 -4.61
C THR A 3 -17.17 3.82 -4.64
N ILE A 4 -15.87 3.95 -4.43
CA ILE A 4 -15.00 2.81 -4.25
C ILE A 4 -15.36 2.17 -2.91
N PRO A 5 -15.60 0.84 -2.85
CA PRO A 5 -15.94 0.20 -1.59
C PRO A 5 -14.76 0.26 -0.62
N ASP A 6 -15.05 0.59 0.64
CA ASP A 6 -14.10 0.51 1.75
C ASP A 6 -13.44 -0.87 1.87
N TYR A 7 -12.35 -0.95 2.64
CA TYR A 7 -11.76 -2.23 3.01
C TYR A 7 -12.76 -3.05 3.83
N GLY A 8 -13.05 -4.26 3.38
CA GLY A 8 -13.84 -5.21 4.12
C GLY A 8 -13.07 -5.85 5.28
N LYS A 9 -13.78 -6.61 6.12
CA LYS A 9 -13.17 -7.43 7.18
C LYS A 9 -12.16 -8.44 6.63
N SER A 10 -12.39 -8.93 5.41
CA SER A 10 -11.52 -9.88 4.73
C SER A 10 -10.17 -9.23 4.42
N GLU A 11 -10.17 -8.03 3.83
CA GLU A 11 -8.96 -7.28 3.54
C GLU A 11 -8.20 -6.86 4.80
N GLU A 12 -8.90 -6.41 5.83
CA GLU A 12 -8.30 -6.12 7.14
C GLU A 12 -7.55 -7.34 7.69
N TRP A 13 -8.19 -8.52 7.62
CA TRP A 13 -7.60 -9.76 8.09
C TRP A 13 -6.38 -10.16 7.25
N ILE A 14 -6.42 -9.95 5.93
CA ILE A 14 -5.27 -10.18 5.04
C ILE A 14 -4.11 -9.26 5.45
N ILE A 15 -4.38 -7.96 5.63
CA ILE A 15 -3.34 -6.98 6.01
C ILE A 15 -2.69 -7.37 7.33
N LYS A 16 -3.52 -7.63 8.34
CA LYS A 16 -3.05 -8.01 9.66
C LYS A 16 -2.26 -9.32 9.63
N THR A 17 -2.74 -10.32 8.89
CA THR A 17 -2.07 -11.64 8.80
C THR A 17 -0.75 -11.52 8.07
N THR A 18 -0.69 -10.84 6.92
CA THR A 18 0.54 -10.64 6.15
C THR A 18 1.58 -9.86 6.93
N LEU A 19 1.20 -8.78 7.63
CA LEU A 19 2.12 -8.03 8.49
C LEU A 19 2.64 -8.89 9.65
N LYS A 20 1.75 -9.65 10.27
CA LYS A 20 2.12 -10.57 11.36
C LYS A 20 3.07 -11.68 10.88
N GLU A 21 2.83 -12.27 9.72
CA GLU A 21 3.73 -13.28 9.15
C GLU A 21 5.08 -12.69 8.75
N ARG A 22 5.11 -11.43 8.28
CA ARG A 22 6.35 -10.77 7.85
C ARG A 22 7.23 -10.35 9.02
N TYR A 23 6.64 -9.72 10.03
CA TYR A 23 7.34 -9.07 11.14
C TYR A 23 7.30 -9.89 12.44
N ASP A 24 6.58 -11.01 12.46
CA ASP A 24 6.30 -11.83 13.66
C ASP A 24 5.60 -11.05 14.79
N GLU A 25 5.04 -9.87 14.50
CA GLU A 25 4.41 -8.98 15.47
C GLU A 25 3.15 -8.30 14.91
N ASP A 26 2.31 -7.76 15.81
CA ASP A 26 1.13 -7.00 15.44
C ASP A 26 1.53 -5.56 15.07
N VAL A 27 1.60 -5.27 13.77
CA VAL A 27 1.93 -3.93 13.27
C VAL A 27 0.66 -3.07 13.25
N PRO A 28 0.62 -1.95 14.00
CA PRO A 28 -0.54 -1.06 13.97
C PRO A 28 -0.60 -0.32 12.62
N PHE A 29 -1.71 -0.51 11.91
CA PHE A 29 -2.04 0.23 10.70
C PHE A 29 -3.21 1.17 10.96
N GLN A 30 -3.28 2.24 10.18
CA GLN A 30 -4.32 3.26 10.21
C GLN A 30 -5.05 3.27 8.88
N TYR A 31 -6.37 3.39 8.95
CA TYR A 31 -7.19 3.67 7.78
C TYR A 31 -7.26 5.17 7.58
N ALA A 32 -6.97 5.58 6.36
CA ALA A 32 -7.11 6.93 5.88
C ALA A 32 -7.98 6.91 4.62
N ASP A 33 -8.34 8.08 4.16
CA ASP A 33 -9.16 8.30 3.00
C ASP A 33 -8.41 9.27 2.10
N ALA A 34 -8.30 8.96 0.81
CA ALA A 34 -7.60 9.80 -0.15
C ALA A 34 -8.47 10.08 -1.35
N GLU A 35 -8.51 11.34 -1.75
CA GLU A 35 -9.18 11.78 -2.96
C GLU A 35 -8.17 11.82 -4.10
N ILE A 36 -8.17 10.79 -4.95
CA ILE A 36 -7.26 10.70 -6.10
C ILE A 36 -8.02 10.79 -7.42
N ARG A 37 -7.33 11.28 -8.45
CA ARG A 37 -7.81 11.16 -9.83
C ARG A 37 -7.35 9.83 -10.41
N LEU A 38 -8.32 8.95 -10.70
CA LEU A 38 -8.04 7.64 -11.30
C LEU A 38 -7.61 7.74 -12.76
N ALA A 39 -8.17 8.70 -13.52
CA ALA A 39 -7.77 8.96 -14.89
C ALA A 39 -7.58 10.46 -15.14
N PRO A 40 -6.63 10.86 -15.99
CA PRO A 40 -6.47 12.27 -16.40
C PRO A 40 -7.68 12.79 -17.21
N ALA A 41 -8.48 11.90 -17.79
CA ALA A 41 -9.71 12.22 -18.51
C ALA A 41 -10.94 12.35 -17.60
N ASP A 42 -10.87 11.82 -16.37
CA ASP A 42 -11.96 11.90 -15.40
C ASP A 42 -11.92 13.23 -14.65
N LYS A 43 -13.05 13.95 -14.69
CA LYS A 43 -13.23 15.22 -13.98
C LYS A 43 -13.50 15.05 -12.49
N GLU A 44 -13.91 13.86 -12.06
CA GLU A 44 -14.33 13.60 -10.69
C GLU A 44 -13.18 12.98 -9.88
N LEU A 45 -12.89 13.56 -8.71
CA LEU A 45 -12.05 12.93 -7.69
C LEU A 45 -12.80 11.71 -7.17
N SER A 46 -12.12 10.56 -7.16
CA SER A 46 -12.66 9.36 -6.52
C SER A 46 -12.06 9.29 -5.13
N ASN A 47 -12.94 9.25 -4.13
CA ASN A 47 -12.56 8.90 -2.78
C ASN A 47 -12.21 7.41 -2.78
N CYS A 48 -10.97 7.11 -2.39
CA CYS A 48 -10.49 5.76 -2.15
C CYS A 48 -10.03 5.59 -0.70
N PRO A 49 -10.33 4.43 -0.08
CA PRO A 49 -9.79 4.09 1.21
C PRO A 49 -8.30 3.75 1.05
N VAL A 50 -7.53 4.13 2.06
CA VAL A 50 -6.09 3.95 2.14
C VAL A 50 -5.71 3.31 3.45
N VAL A 51 -4.77 2.38 3.41
CA VAL A 51 -4.18 1.78 4.61
C VAL A 51 -2.76 2.28 4.73
N TYR A 52 -2.41 2.83 5.89
CA TYR A 52 -1.11 3.38 6.19
C TYR A 52 -0.52 2.69 7.42
N TRP A 53 0.77 2.33 7.39
CA TRP A 53 1.49 1.91 8.58
C TRP A 53 2.96 2.29 8.49
N GLU A 54 3.61 2.46 9.64
CA GLU A 54 5.05 2.72 9.72
C GLU A 54 5.74 1.52 10.36
N LYS A 55 6.86 1.09 9.78
CA LYS A 55 7.70 0.04 10.34
C LYS A 55 9.17 0.29 9.98
N GLU A 56 10.05 0.23 10.99
CA GLU A 56 11.51 0.39 10.85
C GLU A 56 11.94 1.71 10.15
N GLY A 57 11.16 2.78 10.30
CA GLY A 57 11.43 4.07 9.65
C GLY A 57 10.96 4.17 8.20
N CYS A 58 10.35 3.10 7.67
CA CYS A 58 9.67 3.07 6.39
C CYS A 58 8.15 3.21 6.60
N ASN A 59 7.53 4.07 5.82
CA ASN A 59 6.09 4.29 5.81
C ASN A 59 5.50 3.58 4.60
N PHE A 60 4.47 2.79 4.81
CA PHE A 60 3.80 2.03 3.79
C PHE A 60 2.37 2.54 3.63
N VAL A 61 1.93 2.63 2.38
CA VAL A 61 0.58 3.07 2.01
C VAL A 61 -0.01 2.17 0.92
N ILE A 62 -1.24 1.72 1.11
CA ILE A 62 -2.01 0.96 0.12
C ILE A 62 -3.30 1.71 -0.19
N PHE A 63 -3.45 2.15 -1.43
CA PHE A 63 -4.63 2.81 -1.97
C PHE A 63 -5.50 1.80 -2.70
N LYS A 64 -6.80 1.76 -2.39
CA LYS A 64 -7.76 0.96 -3.16
C LYS A 64 -8.34 1.81 -4.28
N THR A 65 -7.88 1.63 -5.51
CA THR A 65 -8.29 2.45 -6.65
C THR A 65 -9.57 1.95 -7.34
N GLY A 66 -10.09 0.78 -6.95
CA GLY A 66 -11.34 0.22 -7.47
C GLY A 66 -11.82 -0.99 -6.68
N ASP A 67 -12.86 -1.68 -7.19
CA ASP A 67 -13.48 -2.86 -6.56
C ASP A 67 -12.45 -3.96 -6.23
N ARG A 68 -11.55 -4.20 -7.18
CA ARG A 68 -10.42 -5.14 -7.10
C ARG A 68 -9.18 -4.49 -7.70
N ARG A 69 -8.88 -3.25 -7.31
CA ARG A 69 -7.66 -2.58 -7.76
C ARG A 69 -6.97 -1.91 -6.59
N TYR A 70 -5.70 -2.24 -6.41
CA TYR A 70 -4.88 -1.78 -5.31
C TYR A 70 -3.58 -1.22 -5.82
N ARG A 71 -3.13 -0.12 -5.22
CA ARG A 71 -1.81 0.48 -5.44
C ARG A 71 -1.07 0.54 -4.14
N CYS A 72 0.15 0.02 -4.11
CA CYS A 72 1.02 0.11 -2.96
C CYS A 72 2.22 1.01 -3.24
N GLN A 73 2.55 1.83 -2.27
CA GLN A 73 3.75 2.67 -2.26
C GLN A 73 4.35 2.69 -0.86
N PHE A 74 5.63 2.94 -0.78
CA PHE A 74 6.34 3.14 0.47
C PHE A 74 7.22 4.37 0.38
N PHE A 75 7.49 5.00 1.51
CA PHE A 75 8.34 6.17 1.57
C PHE A 75 9.10 6.22 2.89
N TYR A 76 10.33 6.69 2.83
CA TYR A 76 11.12 6.96 4.02
C TYR A 76 10.97 8.43 4.42
N LYS A 77 11.39 8.80 5.64
CA LYS A 77 11.36 10.20 6.09
C LYS A 77 12.17 11.09 5.12
N GLY A 78 11.48 11.91 4.32
CA GLY A 78 12.08 12.78 3.30
C GLY A 78 11.29 12.79 1.98
N TYR A 79 11.98 13.13 0.88
CA TYR A 79 11.43 13.15 -0.49
C TYR A 79 11.52 11.78 -1.21
N GLN A 80 11.83 10.71 -0.48
CA GLN A 80 12.08 9.38 -1.03
C GLN A 80 10.79 8.55 -1.02
N GLN A 81 9.98 8.74 -2.07
CA GLN A 81 8.81 7.91 -2.35
C GLN A 81 9.17 6.85 -3.39
N TYR A 82 8.89 5.60 -3.07
CA TYR A 82 9.14 4.44 -3.91
C TYR A 82 7.83 3.67 -4.13
N GLY A 83 7.61 3.28 -5.37
CA GLY A 83 6.53 2.36 -5.73
C GLY A 83 7.09 0.98 -6.04
N THR A 84 6.21 -0.01 -6.10
CA THR A 84 6.57 -1.36 -6.58
C THR A 84 6.77 -1.42 -8.10
N GLY A 85 6.61 -0.30 -8.82
CA GLY A 85 6.65 -0.25 -10.29
C GLY A 85 5.41 -0.85 -10.97
N VAL A 86 4.50 -1.46 -10.20
CA VAL A 86 3.24 -1.99 -10.69
C VAL A 86 2.16 -0.94 -10.62
N HIS A 87 1.46 -0.76 -11.74
CA HIS A 87 0.49 0.33 -11.88
C HIS A 87 -0.76 0.07 -11.03
N GLU A 88 -1.30 -1.16 -11.04
CA GLU A 88 -2.46 -1.60 -10.25
C GLU A 88 -2.39 -3.12 -10.05
N TYR A 89 -2.67 -3.60 -8.84
CA TYR A 89 -2.82 -5.02 -8.50
C TYR A 89 -4.31 -5.37 -8.40
N ASP A 90 -4.71 -6.56 -8.87
CA ASP A 90 -6.09 -7.06 -8.64
C ASP A 90 -6.27 -7.66 -7.24
N ASP A 91 -5.17 -8.11 -6.64
CA ASP A 91 -5.14 -8.84 -5.38
C ASP A 91 -4.35 -8.09 -4.29
N LEU A 92 -4.97 -7.91 -3.12
CA LEU A 92 -4.37 -7.20 -1.98
C LEU A 92 -3.16 -7.94 -1.41
N SER A 93 -3.20 -9.28 -1.35
CA SER A 93 -2.10 -10.10 -0.85
C SER A 93 -0.86 -9.96 -1.74
N GLU A 94 -1.02 -10.05 -3.07
CA GLU A 94 0.07 -9.84 -4.02
C GLU A 94 0.62 -8.42 -3.94
N CYS A 95 -0.26 -7.43 -3.80
CA CYS A 95 0.09 -6.03 -3.61
C CYS A 95 0.98 -5.83 -2.37
N MET A 96 0.61 -6.45 -1.24
CA MET A 96 1.37 -6.40 0.01
C MET A 96 2.70 -7.13 -0.07
N VAL A 97 2.72 -8.35 -0.60
CA VAL A 97 3.94 -9.14 -0.73
C VAL A 97 4.94 -8.43 -1.65
N SER A 98 4.48 -7.92 -2.79
CA SER A 98 5.32 -7.16 -3.72
C SER A 98 5.86 -5.87 -3.09
N LEU A 99 5.04 -5.18 -2.29
CA LEU A 99 5.47 -4.00 -1.53
C LEU A 99 6.61 -4.31 -0.56
N LEU A 100 6.42 -5.35 0.26
CA LEU A 100 7.39 -5.77 1.27
C LEU A 100 8.68 -6.31 0.63
N GLN A 101 8.58 -7.05 -0.47
CA GLN A 101 9.74 -7.52 -1.23
C GLN A 101 10.51 -6.36 -1.86
N THR A 102 9.81 -5.41 -2.48
CA THR A 102 10.45 -4.24 -3.08
C THR A 102 11.15 -3.41 -2.01
N GLN A 103 10.51 -3.18 -0.86
CA GLN A 103 11.14 -2.45 0.23
C GLN A 103 12.38 -3.17 0.77
N ALA A 104 12.35 -4.50 0.91
CA ALA A 104 13.51 -5.27 1.35
C ALA A 104 14.67 -5.23 0.33
N ASP A 105 14.37 -5.29 -0.97
CA ASP A 105 15.37 -5.13 -2.04
C ASP A 105 16.00 -3.72 -2.02
N HIS A 106 15.17 -2.69 -1.83
CA HIS A 106 15.64 -1.32 -1.68
C HIS A 106 16.52 -1.12 -0.43
N ASP A 107 16.11 -1.66 0.72
CA ASP A 107 16.89 -1.60 1.96
C ASP A 107 18.25 -2.31 1.79
N ALA A 108 18.28 -3.49 1.16
CA ALA A 108 19.51 -4.20 0.84
C ALA A 108 20.43 -3.41 -0.11
N LYS A 109 19.87 -2.73 -1.13
CA LYS A 109 20.62 -1.82 -2.01
C LYS A 109 21.21 -0.64 -1.25
N GLU A 110 20.43 0.02 -0.39
CA GLU A 110 20.91 1.16 0.39
C GLU A 110 21.99 0.76 1.41
N ARG A 111 21.91 -0.46 1.97
CA ARG A 111 22.96 -1.01 2.84
C ARG A 111 24.22 -1.47 2.08
N GLY A 112 24.17 -1.53 0.75
CA GLY A 112 25.29 -1.99 -0.09
C GLY A 112 25.53 -3.49 -0.04
N GLU A 113 24.48 -4.27 0.23
CA GLU A 113 24.56 -5.74 0.35
C GLU A 113 24.38 -6.47 -0.99
N ILE A 114 24.22 -5.73 -2.10
CA ILE A 114 24.08 -6.24 -3.49
C ILE A 114 24.77 -5.36 -4.53
#